data_AF-A0A7V8WAL9-F1
#
_entry.id   AF-A0A7V8WAL9-F1
#
_cell.length_a   1.000
_cell.length_b   1.000
_cell.length_c   1.000
_cell.angle_alpha   90.00
_cell.angle_beta   90.00
_cell.angle_gamma   90.00
#
_symmetry.space_group_name_H-M   'P 1'
#
loop_
_entity.id
_entity.type
_entity.pdbx_description
1 polymer ?
#
loop_
_entity_poly.entity_id
_entity_poly.type
_entity_poly.pdbx_seq_one_letter_code
_entity_poly.pdbx_strand_id
1 'polypeptide(L)'
;MSVDADRSQLEWERRAGRPAAAASFAAGLLPFISFFVLASSISSPGEGRAGLLTAADESSTAFVAVAALTALGFLLLPVSVGYLFRVTRARRPETPGIALPLLVAAAVGTAVILVVEQVLLLDVAGDFVAGESTTEEVADDLVAASAVDTAQLVRFALSVALGAAVLLVALNAMRAGLLSRFVGIIGIAVGVFIAIPILGGATLIQLFWLVALGMLFLGRWPGGGRGPAWDRVEAVPWPTAAARMEADRAARVDKAQRLAYGDSSDEGASAGGESEPPGDGPEPRPASRKRRRGR
;
A
#
# COMPACT_ATOMS: atom_id res chain seq x y z
N MET A 1 18.03 23.39 -7.01
CA MET A 1 18.52 22.90 -8.32
C MET A 1 18.46 24.05 -9.32
N SER A 2 18.71 23.86 -10.62
CA SER A 2 18.22 24.81 -11.63
C SER A 2 16.72 24.61 -11.86
N VAL A 3 16.00 25.69 -12.21
CA VAL A 3 14.55 25.64 -12.46
C VAL A 3 14.19 24.63 -13.58
N ASP A 4 15.10 24.40 -14.52
CA ASP A 4 14.92 23.42 -15.60
C ASP A 4 15.02 21.97 -15.12
N ALA A 5 15.93 21.69 -14.17
CA ALA A 5 16.01 20.38 -13.54
C ALA A 5 14.72 20.10 -12.76
N ASP A 6 14.22 21.07 -11.99
CA ASP A 6 12.97 20.91 -11.22
C ASP A 6 11.75 20.65 -12.13
N ARG A 7 11.64 21.40 -13.24
CA ARG A 7 10.58 21.19 -14.24
C ARG A 7 10.65 19.79 -14.87
N SER A 8 11.84 19.37 -15.33
CA SER A 8 12.05 18.04 -15.94
C SER A 8 11.73 16.88 -14.98
N GLN A 9 12.03 17.03 -13.69
CA GLN A 9 11.67 16.06 -12.65
C GLN A 9 10.14 15.97 -12.49
N LEU A 10 9.44 17.09 -12.35
CA LEU A 10 7.97 17.11 -12.21
C LEU A 10 7.23 16.63 -13.48
N GLU A 11 7.85 16.72 -14.66
CA GLU A 11 7.36 16.11 -15.90
C GLU A 11 7.62 14.61 -16.00
N TRP A 12 8.73 14.11 -15.45
CA TRP A 12 8.95 12.69 -15.28
C TRP A 12 7.94 12.09 -14.28
N GLU A 13 7.72 12.74 -13.14
CA GLU A 13 6.76 12.29 -12.11
C GLU A 13 5.33 12.20 -12.65
N ARG A 14 4.87 13.22 -13.39
CA ARG A 14 3.54 13.21 -14.02
C ARG A 14 3.36 12.10 -15.05
N ARG A 15 4.42 11.68 -15.75
CA ARG A 15 4.39 10.56 -16.70
C ARG A 15 4.48 9.19 -15.99
N ALA A 16 5.43 9.03 -15.07
CA ALA A 16 5.70 7.77 -14.37
C ALA A 16 4.66 7.41 -13.30
N GLY A 17 3.92 8.38 -12.75
CA GLY A 17 2.89 8.13 -11.74
C GLY A 17 1.75 7.22 -12.21
N ARG A 18 1.38 7.24 -13.51
CA ARG A 18 0.32 6.37 -14.04
C ARG A 18 0.69 4.88 -14.06
N PRO A 19 1.82 4.44 -14.67
CA PRO A 19 2.26 3.04 -14.60
C PRO A 19 2.64 2.63 -13.17
N ALA A 20 3.23 3.52 -12.36
CA ALA A 20 3.51 3.23 -10.95
C ALA A 20 2.22 2.97 -10.16
N ALA A 21 1.13 3.70 -10.43
CA ALA A 21 -0.17 3.46 -9.81
C ALA A 21 -0.76 2.09 -10.21
N ALA A 22 -0.73 1.75 -11.51
CA ALA A 22 -1.22 0.48 -12.02
C ALA A 22 -0.44 -0.71 -11.40
N ALA A 23 0.88 -0.61 -11.36
CA ALA A 23 1.73 -1.60 -10.68
C ALA A 23 1.43 -1.68 -9.18
N SER A 24 1.13 -0.57 -8.51
CA SER A 24 0.75 -0.56 -7.09
C SER A 24 -0.56 -1.31 -6.85
N PHE A 25 -1.62 -1.02 -7.63
CA PHE A 25 -2.89 -1.75 -7.50
C PHE A 25 -2.71 -3.25 -7.77
N ALA A 26 -1.99 -3.62 -8.82
CA ALA A 26 -1.73 -5.02 -9.16
C ALA A 26 -0.86 -5.75 -8.10
N ALA A 27 0.19 -5.11 -7.58
CA ALA A 27 1.02 -5.68 -6.52
C ALA A 27 0.28 -5.94 -5.21
N GLY A 28 -0.80 -5.19 -4.94
CA GLY A 28 -1.70 -5.46 -3.81
C GLY A 28 -2.78 -6.50 -4.13
N LEU A 29 -3.40 -6.41 -5.31
CA LEU A 29 -4.54 -7.25 -5.70
C LEU A 29 -4.13 -8.67 -6.07
N LEU A 30 -2.99 -8.89 -6.73
CA LEU A 30 -2.62 -10.24 -7.21
C LEU A 30 -2.43 -11.23 -6.05
N PRO A 31 -1.63 -10.98 -4.98
CA PRO A 31 -1.51 -11.89 -3.86
C PRO A 31 -2.83 -12.06 -3.07
N PHE A 32 -3.67 -11.03 -3.06
CA PHE A 32 -5.00 -11.10 -2.45
C PHE A 32 -5.94 -12.02 -3.24
N ILE A 33 -5.90 -11.97 -4.58
CA ILE A 33 -6.62 -12.90 -5.45
C ILE A 33 -6.07 -14.33 -5.29
N SER A 34 -4.74 -14.51 -5.22
CA SER A 34 -4.12 -15.82 -4.96
C SER A 34 -4.71 -16.51 -3.73
N PHE A 35 -4.92 -15.76 -2.64
CA PHE A 35 -5.52 -16.29 -1.41
C PHE A 35 -6.93 -16.86 -1.64
N PHE A 36 -7.79 -16.18 -2.41
CA PHE A 36 -9.12 -16.70 -2.73
C PHE A 36 -9.08 -17.86 -3.72
N VAL A 37 -8.16 -17.88 -4.68
CA VAL A 37 -7.96 -19.03 -5.57
C VAL A 37 -7.66 -20.28 -4.73
N LEU A 38 -6.64 -20.22 -3.87
CA LEU A 38 -6.25 -21.34 -3.01
C LEU A 38 -7.41 -21.78 -2.08
N ALA A 39 -8.05 -20.82 -1.40
CA ALA A 39 -9.16 -21.08 -0.49
C ALA A 39 -10.44 -21.61 -1.19
N SER A 40 -10.56 -21.42 -2.51
CA SER A 40 -11.66 -21.98 -3.32
C SER A 40 -11.36 -23.36 -3.90
N SER A 41 -10.08 -23.75 -3.99
CA SER A 41 -9.67 -25.07 -4.50
C SER A 41 -9.67 -26.14 -3.40
N ILE A 42 -9.19 -25.81 -2.19
CA ILE A 42 -9.07 -26.77 -1.09
C ILE A 42 -10.45 -26.98 -0.43
N SER A 43 -11.16 -28.01 -0.88
CA SER A 43 -12.54 -28.31 -0.42
C SER A 43 -12.61 -28.93 0.98
N SER A 44 -11.52 -29.54 1.47
CA SER A 44 -11.31 -29.94 2.86
C SER A 44 -9.81 -30.10 3.08
N PRO A 45 -9.16 -29.25 3.89
CA PRO A 45 -7.77 -29.48 4.26
C PRO A 45 -7.70 -30.76 5.11
N GLY A 46 -6.87 -31.73 4.70
CA GLY A 46 -6.46 -32.79 5.62
C GLY A 46 -5.61 -32.19 6.75
N GLU A 47 -5.65 -32.81 7.92
CA GLU A 47 -4.75 -32.41 9.02
C GLU A 47 -3.30 -32.83 8.73
N GLY A 48 -2.34 -32.07 9.25
CA GLY A 48 -0.91 -32.35 9.10
C GLY A 48 -0.29 -31.99 7.74
N ARG A 49 0.96 -32.40 7.57
CA ARG A 49 1.72 -32.32 6.31
C ARG A 49 1.22 -33.33 5.29
N ALA A 50 0.81 -34.53 5.70
CA ALA A 50 0.17 -35.51 4.82
C ALA A 50 -1.05 -34.91 4.10
N GLY A 51 -1.94 -34.24 4.83
CA GLY A 51 -3.09 -33.53 4.27
C GLY A 51 -2.73 -32.39 3.31
N LEU A 52 -1.62 -31.69 3.57
CA LEU A 52 -1.10 -30.66 2.68
C LEU A 52 -0.52 -31.23 1.38
N LEU A 53 0.22 -32.35 1.45
CA LEU A 53 0.82 -32.99 0.28
C LEU A 53 -0.24 -33.58 -0.65
N THR A 54 -1.23 -34.31 -0.12
CA THR A 54 -2.37 -34.80 -0.91
C THR A 54 -3.11 -33.65 -1.60
N ALA A 55 -3.41 -32.56 -0.88
CA ALA A 55 -4.06 -31.39 -1.47
C ALA A 55 -3.18 -30.67 -2.51
N ALA A 56 -1.85 -30.72 -2.38
CA ALA A 56 -0.91 -30.13 -3.33
C ALA A 56 -0.86 -30.90 -4.66
N ASP A 57 -0.93 -32.23 -4.63
CA ASP A 57 -1.05 -33.06 -5.84
C ASP A 57 -2.41 -32.84 -6.52
N GLU A 58 -3.51 -33.10 -5.80
CA GLU A 58 -4.89 -32.97 -6.29
C GLU A 58 -5.18 -31.60 -6.92
N SER A 59 -4.67 -30.52 -6.31
CA SER A 59 -4.89 -29.14 -6.74
C SER A 59 -3.66 -28.48 -7.37
N SER A 60 -2.69 -29.26 -7.86
CA SER A 60 -1.41 -28.78 -8.41
C SER A 60 -1.50 -27.57 -9.34
N THR A 61 -2.49 -27.53 -10.24
CA THR A 61 -2.74 -26.39 -11.14
C THR A 61 -3.13 -25.09 -10.40
N ALA A 62 -3.88 -25.18 -9.30
CA ALA A 62 -4.23 -24.04 -8.46
C ALA A 62 -3.01 -23.54 -7.68
N PHE A 63 -2.19 -24.45 -7.14
CA PHE A 63 -0.92 -24.12 -6.47
C PHE A 63 0.04 -23.38 -7.42
N VAL A 64 0.21 -23.86 -8.65
CA VAL A 64 1.02 -23.17 -9.69
C VAL A 64 0.45 -21.78 -10.02
N ALA A 65 -0.87 -21.64 -10.15
CA ALA A 65 -1.52 -20.35 -10.40
C ALA A 65 -1.31 -19.37 -9.22
N VAL A 66 -1.45 -19.85 -7.99
CA VAL A 66 -1.21 -19.10 -6.74
C VAL A 66 0.23 -18.63 -6.64
N ALA A 67 1.21 -19.48 -6.95
CA ALA A 67 2.62 -19.10 -7.00
C ALA A 67 2.88 -18.03 -8.07
N ALA A 68 2.37 -18.23 -9.31
CA ALA A 68 2.57 -17.30 -10.42
C ALA A 68 1.96 -15.90 -10.17
N LEU A 69 0.70 -15.84 -9.69
CA LEU A 69 0.03 -14.58 -9.32
C LEU A 69 0.78 -13.85 -8.21
N THR A 70 1.24 -14.58 -7.19
CA THR A 70 1.96 -14.01 -6.04
C THR A 70 3.34 -13.51 -6.43
N ALA A 71 4.10 -14.28 -7.23
CA ALA A 71 5.39 -13.88 -7.77
C ALA A 71 5.28 -12.63 -8.67
N LEU A 72 4.27 -12.54 -9.54
CA LEU A 72 3.99 -11.35 -10.33
C LEU A 72 3.65 -10.14 -9.44
N GLY A 73 2.91 -10.34 -8.35
CA GLY A 73 2.66 -9.31 -7.34
C GLY A 73 3.96 -8.76 -6.73
N PHE A 74 4.91 -9.64 -6.37
CA PHE A 74 6.23 -9.24 -5.90
C PHE A 74 7.06 -8.52 -6.97
N LEU A 75 7.05 -8.96 -8.23
CA LEU A 75 7.78 -8.29 -9.32
C LEU A 75 7.26 -6.87 -9.63
N LEU A 76 5.97 -6.59 -9.37
CA LEU A 76 5.37 -5.27 -9.55
C LEU A 76 5.61 -4.32 -8.36
N LEU A 77 5.90 -4.86 -7.17
CA LEU A 77 6.15 -4.06 -5.97
C LEU A 77 7.34 -3.08 -6.11
N PRO A 78 8.51 -3.46 -6.68
CA PRO A 78 9.59 -2.52 -7.01
C PRO A 78 9.21 -1.41 -7.98
N VAL A 79 8.21 -1.58 -8.86
CA VAL A 79 7.78 -0.51 -9.78
C VAL A 79 7.04 0.58 -9.00
N SER A 80 6.14 0.20 -8.09
CA SER A 80 5.41 1.12 -7.20
C SER A 80 6.34 1.79 -6.18
N VAL A 81 7.05 0.98 -5.39
CA VAL A 81 7.89 1.48 -4.28
C VAL A 81 9.19 2.11 -4.79
N GLY A 82 9.72 1.66 -5.94
CA GLY A 82 10.86 2.28 -6.61
C GLY A 82 10.55 3.64 -7.25
N TYR A 83 9.32 3.83 -7.76
CA TYR A 83 8.83 5.18 -8.12
C TYR A 83 8.85 6.09 -6.89
N LEU A 84 8.23 5.67 -5.79
CA LEU A 84 8.22 6.43 -4.53
C LEU A 84 9.63 6.75 -4.02
N PHE A 85 10.57 5.79 -4.09
CA PHE A 85 11.97 6.01 -3.75
C PHE A 85 12.63 7.10 -4.61
N ARG A 86 12.43 7.09 -5.93
CA ARG A 86 13.03 8.11 -6.84
C ARG A 86 12.48 9.51 -6.55
N VAL A 87 11.17 9.63 -6.39
CA VAL A 87 10.48 10.87 -6.00
C VAL A 87 10.98 11.37 -4.63
N THR A 88 11.20 10.45 -3.69
CA THR A 88 11.75 10.75 -2.36
C THR A 88 13.20 11.22 -2.41
N ARG A 89 14.06 10.52 -3.16
CA ARG A 89 15.51 10.82 -3.25
C ARG A 89 15.77 12.16 -3.96
N ALA A 90 14.92 12.57 -4.90
CA ALA A 90 14.97 13.90 -5.50
C ALA A 90 14.77 15.04 -4.48
N ARG A 91 13.92 14.82 -3.46
CA ARG A 91 13.62 15.78 -2.38
C ARG A 91 14.54 15.66 -1.17
N ARG A 92 15.04 14.45 -0.89
CA ARG A 92 15.92 14.13 0.24
C ARG A 92 17.11 13.29 -0.23
N PRO A 93 18.24 13.91 -0.62
CA PRO A 93 19.46 13.19 -1.04
C PRO A 93 20.02 12.23 0.02
N GLU A 94 19.73 12.49 1.30
CA GLU A 94 20.06 11.63 2.46
C GLU A 94 19.35 10.25 2.44
N THR A 95 18.43 10.02 1.51
CA THR A 95 17.71 8.74 1.38
C THR A 95 18.69 7.63 0.97
N PRO A 96 18.88 6.56 1.77
CA PRO A 96 19.91 5.56 1.53
C PRO A 96 19.85 4.94 0.13
N GLY A 97 20.92 5.14 -0.67
CA GLY A 97 20.98 4.69 -2.06
C GLY A 97 20.78 3.17 -2.24
N ILE A 98 21.13 2.39 -1.21
CA ILE A 98 20.99 0.93 -1.15
C ILE A 98 19.54 0.45 -1.14
N ALA A 99 18.57 1.28 -0.74
CA ALA A 99 17.18 0.83 -0.57
C ALA A 99 16.52 0.38 -1.88
N LEU A 100 16.88 0.96 -3.02
CA LEU A 100 16.35 0.55 -4.34
C LEU A 100 16.94 -0.77 -4.87
N PRO A 101 18.26 -1.00 -4.94
CA PRO A 101 18.78 -2.31 -5.32
C PRO A 101 18.39 -3.40 -4.33
N LEU A 102 18.29 -3.10 -3.02
CA LEU A 102 17.77 -4.05 -2.03
C LEU A 102 16.31 -4.42 -2.29
N LEU A 103 15.44 -3.43 -2.54
CA LEU A 103 14.04 -3.64 -2.93
C LEU A 103 13.91 -4.52 -4.18
N VAL A 104 14.69 -4.25 -5.22
CA VAL A 104 14.64 -5.00 -6.49
C VAL A 104 15.17 -6.43 -6.29
N ALA A 105 16.37 -6.59 -5.72
CA ALA A 105 16.99 -7.90 -5.53
C ALA A 105 16.15 -8.79 -4.60
N ALA A 106 15.63 -8.24 -3.51
CA ALA A 106 14.78 -8.99 -2.58
C ALA A 106 13.44 -9.37 -3.21
N ALA A 107 12.76 -8.47 -3.93
CA ALA A 107 11.49 -8.79 -4.58
C ALA A 107 11.63 -9.81 -5.73
N VAL A 108 12.68 -9.70 -6.55
CA VAL A 108 12.98 -10.69 -7.61
C VAL A 108 13.38 -12.03 -6.99
N GLY A 109 14.21 -12.02 -5.95
CA GLY A 109 14.56 -13.23 -5.21
C GLY A 109 13.33 -13.91 -4.58
N THR A 110 12.43 -13.15 -3.96
CA THR A 110 11.16 -13.68 -3.42
C THR A 110 10.27 -14.26 -4.53
N ALA A 111 10.19 -13.62 -5.69
CA ALA A 111 9.44 -14.13 -6.82
C ALA A 111 10.02 -15.44 -7.39
N VAL A 112 11.36 -15.60 -7.39
CA VAL A 112 12.04 -16.84 -7.80
C VAL A 112 11.89 -17.95 -6.76
N ILE A 113 12.15 -17.66 -5.47
CA ILE A 113 12.09 -18.69 -4.42
C ILE A 113 10.65 -19.21 -4.23
N LEU A 114 9.63 -18.38 -4.43
CA LEU A 114 8.23 -18.81 -4.48
C LEU A 114 7.96 -19.91 -5.52
N VAL A 115 8.59 -19.82 -6.69
CA VAL A 115 8.43 -20.83 -7.76
C VAL A 115 9.26 -22.08 -7.43
N VAL A 116 10.46 -21.92 -6.86
CA VAL A 116 11.31 -23.04 -6.43
C VAL A 116 10.65 -23.84 -5.30
N GLU A 117 10.15 -23.18 -4.26
CA GLU A 117 9.37 -23.81 -3.18
C GLU A 117 8.14 -24.53 -3.72
N GLN A 118 7.44 -23.95 -4.70
CA GLN A 118 6.26 -24.58 -5.28
C GLN A 118 6.60 -25.82 -6.11
N VAL A 119 7.72 -25.84 -6.83
CA VAL A 119 8.20 -27.03 -7.55
C VAL A 119 8.61 -28.11 -6.55
N LEU A 120 9.44 -27.77 -5.55
CA LEU A 120 9.87 -28.72 -4.51
C LEU A 120 8.70 -29.33 -3.74
N LEU A 121 7.65 -28.54 -3.44
CA LEU A 121 6.45 -29.05 -2.76
C LEU A 121 5.64 -30.01 -3.63
N LEU A 122 5.59 -29.80 -4.95
CA LEU A 122 4.89 -30.70 -5.89
C LEU A 122 5.69 -31.98 -6.17
N ASP A 123 7.02 -31.89 -6.19
CA ASP A 123 7.95 -33.02 -6.29
C ASP A 123 7.76 -33.96 -5.09
N VAL A 124 7.84 -33.40 -3.87
CA VAL A 124 7.61 -34.12 -2.60
C VAL A 124 6.16 -34.65 -2.48
N ALA A 125 5.16 -33.92 -2.99
CA ALA A 125 3.78 -34.41 -3.01
C ALA A 125 3.58 -35.61 -3.95
N GLY A 126 4.20 -35.59 -5.13
CA GLY A 126 4.18 -36.71 -6.07
C GLY A 126 4.81 -37.97 -5.49
N ASP A 127 6.01 -37.85 -4.89
CA ASP A 127 6.68 -38.96 -4.20
C ASP A 127 5.85 -39.50 -3.03
N PHE A 128 5.20 -38.61 -2.26
CA PHE A 128 4.34 -38.99 -1.14
C PHE A 128 3.09 -39.78 -1.58
N VAL A 129 2.41 -39.33 -2.65
CA VAL A 129 1.21 -39.99 -3.18
C VAL A 129 1.55 -41.28 -3.94
N ALA A 130 2.77 -41.39 -4.50
CA ALA A 130 3.27 -42.61 -5.13
C ALA A 130 3.81 -43.67 -4.13
N GLY A 131 4.03 -43.30 -2.87
CA GLY A 131 4.59 -44.17 -1.83
C GLY A 131 3.62 -45.24 -1.30
N GLU A 132 4.17 -46.29 -0.68
CA GLU A 132 3.37 -47.40 -0.13
C GLU A 132 2.56 -47.02 1.14
N SER A 133 2.90 -45.90 1.80
CA SER A 133 2.21 -45.44 3.02
C SER A 133 2.16 -43.92 3.14
N THR A 134 0.97 -43.34 3.00
CA THR A 134 0.70 -41.90 3.14
C THR A 134 0.51 -41.49 4.61
N THR A 135 1.55 -41.66 5.45
CA THR A 135 1.52 -41.28 6.88
C THR A 135 2.25 -39.97 7.15
N GLU A 136 1.91 -39.29 8.26
CA GLU A 136 2.56 -38.02 8.65
C GLU A 136 4.08 -38.17 8.85
N GLU A 137 4.54 -39.33 9.37
CA GLU A 137 5.96 -39.65 9.54
C GLU A 137 6.70 -39.70 8.20
N VAL A 138 6.09 -40.28 7.15
CA VAL A 138 6.66 -40.30 5.79
C VAL A 138 6.60 -38.90 5.15
N ALA A 139 5.56 -38.11 5.41
CA ALA A 139 5.48 -36.72 4.95
C ALA A 139 6.58 -35.85 5.59
N ASP A 140 6.87 -36.04 6.88
CA ASP A 140 7.94 -35.38 7.62
C ASP A 140 9.32 -35.75 7.07
N ASP A 141 9.61 -37.04 6.89
CA ASP A 141 10.89 -37.53 6.36
C ASP A 141 11.15 -37.05 4.92
N LEU A 142 10.14 -37.08 4.03
CA LEU A 142 10.29 -36.58 2.66
C LEU A 142 10.54 -35.07 2.63
N VAL A 143 9.83 -34.28 3.44
CA VAL A 143 10.08 -32.83 3.55
C VAL A 143 11.48 -32.56 4.13
N ALA A 144 11.92 -33.30 5.15
CA ALA A 144 13.23 -33.13 5.78
C ALA A 144 14.40 -33.58 4.88
N ALA A 145 14.20 -34.56 4.00
CA ALA A 145 15.16 -34.96 2.98
C ALA A 145 15.26 -33.96 1.80
N SER A 146 14.21 -33.16 1.59
CA SER A 146 14.12 -32.19 0.49
C SER A 146 14.86 -30.87 0.77
N ALA A 147 14.98 -30.03 -0.27
CA ALA A 147 15.52 -28.68 -0.13
C ALA A 147 14.52 -27.64 0.45
N VAL A 148 13.30 -28.05 0.84
CA VAL A 148 12.22 -27.13 1.25
C VAL A 148 12.60 -26.23 2.43
N ASP A 149 13.18 -26.77 3.49
CA ASP A 149 13.57 -25.96 4.66
C ASP A 149 14.71 -24.97 4.34
N THR A 150 15.61 -25.33 3.42
CA THR A 150 16.65 -24.42 2.92
C THR A 150 16.03 -23.29 2.08
N ALA A 151 15.03 -23.61 1.26
CA ALA A 151 14.31 -22.60 0.48
C ALA A 151 13.54 -21.62 1.38
N GLN A 152 12.87 -22.11 2.43
CA GLN A 152 12.20 -21.28 3.44
C GLN A 152 13.17 -20.32 4.15
N LEU A 153 14.38 -20.79 4.52
CA LEU A 153 15.39 -19.93 5.15
C LEU A 153 15.87 -18.82 4.19
N VAL A 154 16.07 -19.14 2.91
CA VAL A 154 16.39 -18.15 1.86
C VAL A 154 15.24 -17.16 1.68
N ARG A 155 13.99 -17.63 1.66
CA ARG A 155 12.78 -16.79 1.59
C ARG A 155 12.64 -15.86 2.79
N PHE A 156 12.97 -16.31 4.01
CA PHE A 156 12.99 -15.45 5.19
C PHE A 156 14.06 -14.34 5.10
N ALA A 157 15.27 -14.66 4.66
CA ALA A 157 16.31 -13.66 4.44
C ALA A 157 15.89 -12.61 3.39
N LEU A 158 15.23 -13.05 2.32
CA LEU A 158 14.66 -12.19 1.29
C LEU A 158 13.49 -11.33 1.81
N SER A 159 12.61 -11.88 2.67
CA SER A 159 11.50 -11.12 3.23
C SER A 159 11.96 -10.05 4.22
N VAL A 160 12.98 -10.34 5.05
CA VAL A 160 13.65 -9.35 5.89
C VAL A 160 14.27 -8.22 5.05
N ALA A 161 15.00 -8.55 3.99
CA ALA A 161 15.60 -7.58 3.07
C ALA A 161 14.53 -6.69 2.39
N LEU A 162 13.44 -7.30 1.90
CA LEU A 162 12.34 -6.61 1.23
C LEU A 162 11.58 -5.69 2.19
N GLY A 163 11.26 -6.20 3.38
CA GLY A 163 10.56 -5.45 4.43
C GLY A 163 11.37 -4.25 4.92
N ALA A 164 12.68 -4.43 5.14
CA ALA A 164 13.60 -3.34 5.46
C ALA A 164 13.66 -2.28 4.34
N ALA A 165 13.68 -2.68 3.07
CA ALA A 165 13.67 -1.75 1.94
C ALA A 165 12.36 -0.93 1.87
N VAL A 166 11.20 -1.59 2.02
CA VAL A 166 9.88 -0.92 2.06
C VAL A 166 9.79 0.05 3.24
N LEU A 167 10.24 -0.36 4.43
CA LEU A 167 10.29 0.49 5.64
C LEU A 167 11.16 1.73 5.42
N LEU A 168 12.37 1.57 4.87
CA LEU A 168 13.27 2.67 4.58
C LEU A 168 12.66 3.66 3.58
N VAL A 169 11.98 3.18 2.53
CA VAL A 169 11.29 4.06 1.56
C VAL A 169 10.13 4.79 2.23
N ALA A 170 9.25 4.09 2.95
CA ALA A 170 8.10 4.70 3.62
C ALA A 170 8.51 5.77 4.65
N LEU A 171 9.54 5.50 5.47
CA LEU A 171 10.09 6.43 6.46
C LEU A 171 10.68 7.69 5.80
N ASN A 172 11.44 7.54 4.71
CA ASN A 172 12.02 8.68 4.00
C ASN A 172 10.95 9.48 3.23
N ALA A 173 9.99 8.82 2.59
CA ALA A 173 8.90 9.47 1.86
C ALA A 173 7.97 10.27 2.79
N MET A 174 7.75 9.78 4.02
CA MET A 174 7.04 10.52 5.07
C MET A 174 7.83 11.77 5.52
N ARG A 175 9.15 11.65 5.71
CA ARG A 175 10.02 12.80 6.04
C ARG A 175 10.08 13.84 4.93
N ALA A 176 10.08 13.41 3.67
CA ALA A 176 10.07 14.28 2.49
C ALA A 176 8.71 14.94 2.22
N GLY A 177 7.65 14.60 2.96
CA GLY A 177 6.30 15.16 2.77
C GLY A 177 5.45 14.48 1.70
N LEU A 178 5.95 13.44 1.05
CA LEU A 178 5.24 12.72 -0.02
C LEU A 178 4.12 11.83 0.54
N LEU A 179 4.40 11.13 1.65
CA LEU A 179 3.39 10.39 2.41
C LEU A 179 2.92 11.20 3.63
N SER A 180 1.62 11.17 3.89
CA SER A 180 1.08 11.65 5.16
C SER A 180 1.56 10.75 6.31
N ARG A 181 1.58 11.26 7.55
CA ARG A 181 2.02 10.46 8.72
C ARG A 181 1.28 9.12 8.83
N PHE A 182 -0.03 9.10 8.53
CA PHE A 182 -0.85 7.89 8.51
C PHE A 182 -0.37 6.86 7.47
N VAL A 183 -0.25 7.26 6.20
CA VAL A 183 0.18 6.35 5.11
C VAL A 183 1.66 5.95 5.26
N GLY A 184 2.49 6.81 5.85
CA GLY A 184 3.88 6.51 6.20
C GLY A 184 4.01 5.47 7.31
N ILE A 185 3.25 5.61 8.40
CA ILE A 185 3.20 4.62 9.49
C ILE A 185 2.69 3.26 8.99
N ILE A 186 1.66 3.25 8.14
CA ILE A 186 1.17 2.02 7.52
C ILE A 186 2.25 1.38 6.63
N GLY A 187 2.98 2.16 5.83
CA GLY A 187 4.09 1.62 5.02
C GLY A 187 5.24 1.05 5.84
N ILE A 188 5.53 1.65 7.00
CA ILE A 188 6.48 1.10 7.98
C ILE A 188 5.95 -0.23 8.54
N ALA A 189 4.67 -0.31 8.93
CA ALA A 189 4.06 -1.54 9.43
C ALA A 189 4.03 -2.66 8.38
N VAL A 190 3.74 -2.34 7.12
CA VAL A 190 3.84 -3.29 5.98
C VAL A 190 5.29 -3.78 5.84
N GLY A 191 6.28 -2.89 5.90
CA GLY A 191 7.70 -3.30 5.90
C GLY A 191 8.06 -4.24 7.06
N VAL A 192 7.58 -3.96 8.27
CA VAL A 192 7.80 -4.84 9.44
C VAL A 192 7.11 -6.21 9.27
N PHE A 193 5.86 -6.25 8.78
CA PHE A 193 5.14 -7.52 8.62
C PHE A 193 5.62 -8.37 7.43
N ILE A 194 6.22 -7.75 6.40
CA ILE A 194 6.96 -8.49 5.35
C ILE A 194 8.26 -9.08 5.93
N ALA A 195 8.95 -8.34 6.79
CA ALA A 195 10.18 -8.82 7.42
C ALA A 195 9.93 -9.92 8.49
N ILE A 196 8.84 -9.82 9.27
CA ILE A 196 8.51 -10.74 10.35
C ILE A 196 7.03 -11.14 10.27
N PRO A 197 6.68 -12.31 9.70
CA PRO A 197 5.31 -12.70 9.36
C PRO A 197 4.50 -13.26 10.54
N ILE A 198 4.58 -12.64 11.72
CA ILE A 198 4.10 -13.18 13.02
C ILE A 198 2.58 -13.47 13.04
N LEU A 199 1.77 -12.76 12.24
CA LEU A 199 0.31 -12.68 12.45
C LEU A 199 -0.56 -12.97 11.22
N GLY A 200 0.02 -13.25 10.04
CA GLY A 200 -0.72 -13.47 8.77
C GLY A 200 -1.47 -12.25 8.19
N GLY A 201 -1.96 -11.32 9.03
CA GLY A 201 -2.76 -10.14 8.66
C GLY A 201 -2.04 -9.05 7.86
N ALA A 202 -0.80 -9.30 7.42
CA ALA A 202 -0.03 -8.41 6.57
C ALA A 202 -0.78 -8.06 5.28
N THR A 203 -1.44 -9.05 4.66
CA THR A 203 -2.03 -8.95 3.32
C THR A 203 -3.09 -7.84 3.19
N LEU A 204 -3.99 -7.70 4.18
CA LEU A 204 -5.02 -6.65 4.15
C LEU A 204 -4.43 -5.25 4.32
N ILE A 205 -3.43 -5.11 5.19
CA ILE A 205 -2.75 -3.82 5.46
C ILE A 205 -1.88 -3.43 4.26
N GLN A 206 -1.19 -4.40 3.65
CA GLN A 206 -0.43 -4.24 2.41
C GLN A 206 -1.33 -3.88 1.22
N LEU A 207 -2.46 -4.56 1.04
CA LEU A 207 -3.45 -4.24 0.00
C LEU A 207 -3.96 -2.81 0.18
N PHE A 208 -4.40 -2.42 1.39
CA PHE A 208 -4.82 -1.06 1.68
C PHE A 208 -3.72 -0.03 1.38
N TRP A 209 -2.48 -0.30 1.78
CA TRP A 209 -1.35 0.59 1.55
C TRP A 209 -1.00 0.76 0.07
N LEU A 210 -1.00 -0.33 -0.69
CA LEU A 210 -0.69 -0.32 -2.12
C LEU A 210 -1.83 0.30 -2.96
N VAL A 211 -3.09 0.14 -2.54
CA VAL A 211 -4.24 0.89 -3.06
C VAL A 211 -4.11 2.38 -2.72
N ALA A 212 -3.69 2.73 -1.51
CA ALA A 212 -3.45 4.11 -1.09
C ALA A 212 -2.33 4.78 -1.89
N LEU A 213 -1.21 4.10 -2.11
CA LEU A 213 -0.14 4.54 -3.01
C LEU A 213 -0.66 4.71 -4.45
N GLY A 214 -1.44 3.76 -4.97
CA GLY A 214 -2.05 3.86 -6.30
C GLY A 214 -2.93 5.10 -6.46
N MET A 215 -3.82 5.38 -5.50
CA MET A 215 -4.65 6.60 -5.51
C MET A 215 -3.82 7.88 -5.37
N LEU A 216 -2.76 7.87 -4.54
CA LEU A 216 -1.84 9.00 -4.39
C LEU A 216 -1.05 9.26 -5.69
N PHE A 217 -0.62 8.21 -6.39
CA PHE A 217 0.09 8.28 -7.68
C PHE A 217 -0.85 8.68 -8.85
N LEU A 218 -2.17 8.51 -8.71
CA LEU A 218 -3.19 9.08 -9.61
C LEU A 218 -3.73 10.46 -9.19
N GLY A 219 -3.27 11.03 -8.06
CA GLY A 219 -3.72 12.33 -7.56
C GLY A 219 -5.14 12.35 -7.01
N ARG A 220 -5.70 11.18 -6.67
CA ARG A 220 -7.08 10.97 -6.21
C ARG A 220 -7.17 10.64 -4.72
N TRP A 221 -6.16 11.03 -3.93
CA TRP A 221 -6.14 10.77 -2.49
C TRP A 221 -7.15 11.69 -1.76
N PRO A 222 -8.08 11.13 -0.95
CA PRO A 222 -9.16 11.91 -0.32
C PRO A 222 -8.69 12.78 0.86
N GLY A 223 -9.52 13.76 1.25
CA GLY A 223 -9.37 14.49 2.52
C GLY A 223 -8.21 15.50 2.58
N GLY A 224 -7.82 16.07 1.45
CA GLY A 224 -6.75 17.07 1.36
C GLY A 224 -5.86 16.97 0.12
N GLY A 225 -6.08 15.97 -0.73
CA GLY A 225 -5.32 15.78 -1.98
C GLY A 225 -3.92 15.22 -1.75
N ARG A 226 -2.98 15.60 -2.62
CA ARG A 226 -1.56 15.23 -2.50
C ARG A 226 -0.87 16.07 -1.43
N GLY A 227 0.17 15.52 -0.81
CA GLY A 227 1.02 16.29 0.10
C GLY A 227 1.74 17.43 -0.62
N PRO A 228 2.09 18.53 0.06
CA PRO A 228 2.62 19.75 -0.57
C PRO A 228 3.96 19.54 -1.29
N ALA A 229 4.69 18.46 -0.96
CA ALA A 229 5.89 18.05 -1.65
C ALA A 229 5.64 17.39 -3.03
N TRP A 230 4.40 17.14 -3.47
CA TRP A 230 4.16 16.59 -4.83
C TRP A 230 4.21 17.65 -5.93
N ASP A 231 3.96 18.93 -5.61
CA ASP A 231 3.95 20.03 -6.58
C ASP A 231 5.30 20.79 -6.62
N ARG A 232 6.28 20.36 -5.81
CA ARG A 232 7.62 20.93 -5.70
C ARG A 232 8.67 19.82 -5.59
N VAL A 233 9.93 20.11 -5.96
CA VAL A 233 11.06 19.19 -5.74
C VAL A 233 11.75 19.42 -4.38
N GLU A 234 11.26 20.39 -3.60
CA GLU A 234 11.65 20.63 -2.21
C GLU A 234 10.96 19.64 -1.26
N ALA A 235 11.65 19.21 -0.20
CA ALA A 235 11.03 18.44 0.88
C ALA A 235 10.17 19.37 1.76
N VAL A 236 8.83 19.27 1.63
CA VAL A 236 7.87 20.06 2.42
C VAL A 236 7.08 19.13 3.36
N PRO A 237 7.45 19.00 4.65
CA PRO A 237 6.79 18.09 5.58
C PRO A 237 5.31 18.40 5.80
N TRP A 238 4.50 17.37 6.06
CA TRP A 238 3.08 17.56 6.35
C TRP A 238 2.84 18.38 7.64
N PRO A 239 1.97 19.40 7.61
CA PRO A 239 1.68 20.22 8.78
C PRO A 239 1.17 19.37 9.94
N THR A 240 1.64 19.69 11.15
CA THR A 240 1.26 19.04 12.41
C THR A 240 -0.22 19.29 12.73
N ALA A 241 -0.78 18.54 13.67
CA ALA A 241 -2.15 18.79 14.13
C ALA A 241 -2.27 20.21 14.74
N ALA A 242 -1.29 20.63 15.56
CA ALA A 242 -1.21 21.97 16.11
C ALA A 242 -1.21 23.06 15.02
N ALA A 243 -0.31 22.97 14.03
CA ALA A 243 -0.24 23.97 12.95
C ALA A 243 -1.52 24.06 12.11
N ARG A 244 -2.27 22.95 11.95
CA ARG A 244 -3.60 22.98 11.32
C ARG A 244 -4.63 23.64 12.22
N MET A 245 -4.66 23.32 13.51
CA MET A 245 -5.58 23.94 14.47
C MET A 245 -5.31 25.46 14.63
N GLU A 246 -4.05 25.88 14.51
CA GLU A 246 -3.65 27.29 14.48
C GLU A 246 -4.08 27.97 13.19
N ALA A 247 -3.86 27.35 12.03
CA ALA A 247 -4.33 27.87 10.74
C ALA A 247 -5.88 27.95 10.67
N ASP A 248 -6.59 26.90 11.12
CA ASP A 248 -8.05 26.88 11.23
C ASP A 248 -8.56 27.96 12.20
N ARG A 249 -7.85 28.20 13.30
CA ARG A 249 -8.19 29.26 14.27
C ARG A 249 -7.95 30.64 13.67
N ALA A 250 -6.84 30.86 12.97
CA ALA A 250 -6.55 32.11 12.27
C ALA A 250 -7.60 32.40 11.18
N ALA A 251 -7.93 31.41 10.34
CA ALA A 251 -8.96 31.54 9.30
C ALA A 251 -10.36 31.80 9.87
N ARG A 252 -10.69 31.25 11.05
CA ARG A 252 -11.93 31.56 11.77
C ARG A 252 -11.94 32.98 12.34
N VAL A 253 -10.80 33.49 12.83
CA VAL A 253 -10.68 34.86 13.33
C VAL A 253 -10.74 35.86 12.17
N ASP A 254 -10.01 35.64 11.08
CA ASP A 254 -10.10 36.44 9.83
C ASP A 254 -11.54 36.49 9.31
N LYS A 255 -12.20 35.32 9.13
CA LYS A 255 -13.60 35.28 8.72
C LYS A 255 -14.54 36.00 9.69
N ALA A 256 -14.31 35.91 11.00
CA ALA A 256 -15.09 36.64 12.00
C ALA A 256 -14.83 38.16 11.94
N GLN A 257 -13.61 38.59 11.66
CA GLN A 257 -13.25 40.01 11.50
C GLN A 257 -13.91 40.61 10.26
N ARG A 258 -13.86 39.94 9.09
CA ARG A 258 -14.55 40.41 7.87
C ARG A 258 -16.05 40.54 8.07
N LEU A 259 -16.67 39.56 8.74
CA LEU A 259 -18.11 39.60 9.06
C LEU A 259 -18.46 40.67 10.12
N ALA A 260 -17.56 40.97 11.06
CA ALA A 260 -17.80 41.96 12.11
C ALA A 260 -17.51 43.41 11.67
N TYR A 261 -16.60 43.60 10.71
CA TYR A 261 -16.24 44.93 10.18
C TYR A 261 -17.09 45.34 8.96
N GLY A 262 -17.93 44.43 8.44
CA GLY A 262 -18.88 44.74 7.37
C GLY A 262 -18.20 45.11 6.06
N ASP A 263 -17.20 44.32 5.63
CA ASP A 263 -16.44 44.57 4.41
C ASP A 263 -17.34 44.46 3.16
N SER A 264 -17.87 45.60 2.73
CA SER A 264 -18.86 45.73 1.66
C SER A 264 -18.25 45.99 0.28
N SER A 265 -16.97 45.65 0.08
CA SER A 265 -16.23 45.92 -1.17
C SER A 265 -16.64 45.06 -2.38
N ASP A 266 -17.69 44.23 -2.27
CA ASP A 266 -18.27 43.46 -3.38
C ASP A 266 -19.35 44.24 -4.16
N GLU A 267 -19.70 45.48 -3.79
CA GLU A 267 -20.50 46.39 -4.63
C GLU A 267 -19.65 46.97 -5.77
N GLY A 268 -19.39 46.18 -6.82
CA GLY A 268 -18.43 46.58 -7.88
C GLY A 268 -18.62 46.07 -9.31
N ALA A 269 -19.53 45.14 -9.61
CA ALA A 269 -19.66 44.61 -10.98
C ALA A 269 -21.06 44.10 -11.40
N SER A 270 -21.51 44.57 -12.57
CA SER A 270 -22.51 43.95 -13.46
C SER A 270 -24.01 43.92 -13.07
N ALA A 271 -24.65 45.09 -13.16
CA ALA A 271 -25.83 45.35 -14.01
C ALA A 271 -27.07 44.42 -14.00
N GLY A 272 -28.22 45.03 -13.66
CA GLY A 272 -29.39 45.10 -14.56
C GLY A 272 -30.43 43.96 -14.52
N GLY A 273 -31.56 44.22 -13.84
CA GLY A 273 -32.79 43.42 -13.94
C GLY A 273 -33.90 43.94 -13.01
N GLU A 274 -35.05 44.33 -13.57
CA GLU A 274 -36.20 44.87 -12.83
C GLU A 274 -37.29 43.80 -12.55
N SER A 275 -38.30 44.17 -11.73
CA SER A 275 -39.59 43.49 -11.46
C SER A 275 -39.62 42.20 -10.59
N GLU A 276 -39.88 42.40 -9.29
CA GLU A 276 -41.11 42.02 -8.52
C GLU A 276 -42.05 40.85 -8.95
N PRO A 277 -42.87 40.28 -8.02
CA PRO A 277 -42.79 40.23 -6.55
C PRO A 277 -43.07 38.79 -5.97
N PRO A 278 -43.89 38.46 -4.93
CA PRO A 278 -43.50 37.47 -3.91
C PRO A 278 -44.33 36.16 -3.89
N GLY A 279 -43.87 35.18 -3.10
CA GLY A 279 -44.62 33.95 -2.78
C GLY A 279 -44.27 33.39 -1.38
N ASP A 280 -45.25 32.79 -0.71
CA ASP A 280 -45.18 32.32 0.68
C ASP A 280 -44.31 31.06 0.94
N GLY A 281 -43.91 30.85 2.21
CA GLY A 281 -43.14 29.68 2.71
C GLY A 281 -44.01 28.47 3.11
N PRO A 282 -43.68 27.63 4.14
CA PRO A 282 -42.51 27.54 5.05
C PRO A 282 -41.61 26.30 4.72
N GLU A 283 -40.77 25.63 5.55
CA GLU A 283 -40.41 25.63 6.99
C GLU A 283 -38.93 25.17 7.16
N PRO A 284 -38.14 25.71 8.12
CA PRO A 284 -36.85 25.15 8.50
C PRO A 284 -36.96 24.05 9.58
N ARG A 285 -36.59 22.81 9.23
CA ARG A 285 -36.63 21.66 10.14
C ARG A 285 -35.68 21.80 11.34
N PRO A 286 -36.13 21.57 12.60
CA PRO A 286 -35.29 21.69 13.79
C PRO A 286 -34.35 20.49 14.02
N ALA A 287 -33.11 20.76 14.43
CA ALA A 287 -32.11 19.72 14.72
C ALA A 287 -32.29 19.09 16.12
N SER A 288 -32.20 17.75 16.20
CA SER A 288 -32.46 17.01 17.45
C SER A 288 -31.33 17.13 18.48
N ARG A 289 -31.60 17.82 19.60
CA ARG A 289 -30.70 17.88 20.77
C ARG A 289 -30.65 16.53 21.50
N LYS A 290 -29.60 15.72 21.28
CA LYS A 290 -29.37 14.45 21.99
C LYS A 290 -29.12 14.69 23.49
N ARG A 291 -30.15 14.46 24.32
CA ARG A 291 -30.14 14.79 25.75
C ARG A 291 -29.27 13.80 26.53
N ARG A 292 -28.19 14.29 27.13
CA ARG A 292 -27.33 13.53 28.05
C ARG A 292 -28.12 13.23 29.33
N ARG A 293 -28.30 11.96 29.69
CA ARG A 293 -28.86 11.53 30.97
C ARG A 293 -27.88 10.54 31.60
N GLY A 294 -27.53 10.77 32.86
CA GLY A 294 -26.71 9.85 33.63
C GLY A 294 -27.33 9.66 35.01
N ARG A 295 -27.42 8.40 35.43
CA ARG A 295 -27.39 7.93 36.80
C ARG A 295 -26.97 6.47 36.78
#